data_AF-A0A1V6APC1-F1
#
_entry.id   AF-A0A1V6APC1-F1
#
_cell.length_a   1.000
_cell.length_b   1.000
_cell.length_c   1.000
_cell.angle_alpha   90.00
_cell.angle_beta   90.00
_cell.angle_gamma   90.00
#
_symmetry.space_group_name_H-M   'P 1'
#
loop_
_entity.id
_entity.type
_entity.pdbx_description
1 polymer ?
#
loop_
_entity_poly.entity_id
_entity_poly.type
_entity_poly.pdbx_seq_one_letter_code
_entity_poly.pdbx_strand_id
1 'polypeptide(L)'
;MKVKDIVKRFGIDRDRFEEYIRQTKIEYKENTFTYEIASINDGQDINTLITDFKQYESDLQRDKVLKEKEADQERARQEKEADQERARQEKAALDKKEALANILITSGFNFDGYTITKYSGYISGDDAVQVERGRSFLGYGGKNMGEGLMASLVVIRRNALAELKEAAYALGCNAVIGVDFDYITLDPQTHDVLAGGTTYQPYVFGVTANGNAVIIEKNKTIENKI
;
A
#
# COMPACT_ATOMS: atom_id res chain seq x y z
N MET A 1 34.17 1.77 54.16
CA MET A 1 35.15 2.50 53.34
C MET A 1 34.46 3.51 52.42
N LYS A 2 35.06 4.68 52.16
CA LYS A 2 34.43 5.71 51.32
C LYS A 2 34.45 5.33 49.84
N VAL A 3 33.30 5.44 49.16
CA VAL A 3 33.17 5.09 47.73
C VAL A 3 34.04 5.99 46.85
N LYS A 4 34.17 7.28 47.18
CA LYS A 4 35.03 8.23 46.45
C LYS A 4 36.50 7.79 46.41
N ASP A 5 37.00 7.18 47.49
CA ASP A 5 38.39 6.72 47.58
C ASP A 5 38.61 5.43 46.76
N ILE A 6 37.59 4.56 46.69
CA ILE A 6 37.60 3.32 45.89
C ILE A 6 37.58 3.65 44.39
N VAL A 7 36.67 4.53 43.96
CA VAL A 7 36.54 4.99 42.57
C VAL A 7 37.85 5.60 42.07
N LYS A 8 38.46 6.49 42.86
CA LYS A 8 39.73 7.14 42.50
C LYS A 8 40.91 6.16 42.44
N ARG A 9 40.93 5.15 43.32
CA ARG A 9 42.00 4.15 43.39
C ARG A 9 41.97 3.14 42.25
N PHE A 10 40.78 2.73 41.81
CA PHE A 10 40.61 1.70 40.77
C PHE A 10 40.24 2.26 39.39
N GLY A 11 40.03 3.58 39.28
CA GLY A 11 39.77 4.26 38.00
C GLY A 11 38.44 3.87 37.35
N ILE A 12 37.41 3.65 38.15
CA ILE A 12 36.09 3.19 37.71
C ILE A 12 35.06 4.32 37.69
N ASP A 13 34.03 4.21 36.85
CA ASP A 13 32.96 5.19 36.79
C ASP A 13 32.10 5.16 38.06
N ARG A 14 31.93 6.31 38.71
CA ARG A 14 31.25 6.41 40.00
C ARG A 14 29.77 6.06 39.88
N ASP A 15 29.10 6.59 38.86
CA ASP A 15 27.64 6.46 38.73
C ASP A 15 27.27 5.01 38.41
N ARG A 16 28.05 4.35 37.55
CA ARG A 16 27.91 2.90 37.26
C ARG A 16 28.21 2.02 38.46
N PHE A 17 29.23 2.37 39.24
CA PHE A 17 29.57 1.61 40.43
C PHE A 17 28.50 1.75 41.52
N GLU A 18 27.94 2.95 41.71
CA GLU A 18 26.82 3.16 42.63
C GLU A 18 25.55 2.44 42.14
N GLU A 19 25.26 2.42 40.84
CA GLU A 19 24.16 1.65 40.24
C GLU A 19 24.29 0.14 40.52
N TYR A 20 25.50 -0.40 40.37
CA TYR A 20 25.81 -1.80 40.73
C TYR A 20 25.64 -2.08 42.23
N ILE A 21 26.13 -1.20 43.11
CA ILE A 21 25.97 -1.37 44.56
C ILE A 21 24.48 -1.36 44.97
N ARG A 22 23.65 -0.52 44.33
CA ARG A 22 22.20 -0.48 44.60
C ARG A 22 21.46 -1.74 44.16
N GLN A 23 21.94 -2.38 43.10
CA GLN A 23 21.36 -3.63 42.58
C GLN A 23 21.82 -4.87 43.37
N THR A 24 22.96 -4.77 44.03
CA THR A 24 23.48 -5.82 44.90
C THR A 24 22.96 -5.68 46.33
N LYS A 25 22.92 -6.77 47.10
CA LYS A 25 22.45 -6.76 48.51
C LYS A 25 23.50 -6.25 49.50
N ILE A 26 24.36 -5.32 49.08
CA ILE A 26 25.47 -4.83 49.89
C ILE A 26 24.97 -3.70 50.79
N GLU A 27 25.29 -3.75 52.08
CA GLU A 27 24.98 -2.65 53.00
C GLU A 27 25.86 -1.42 52.72
N TYR A 28 25.19 -0.29 52.52
CA TYR A 28 25.82 0.98 52.22
C TYR A 28 25.21 2.11 53.04
N LYS A 29 25.94 3.23 53.19
CA LYS A 29 25.44 4.48 53.77
C LYS A 29 25.33 5.53 52.68
N GLU A 30 24.15 6.11 52.50
CA GLU A 30 23.90 7.21 51.57
C GLU A 30 24.00 8.57 52.26
N ASN A 31 24.32 9.60 51.48
CA ASN A 31 24.20 10.98 51.91
C ASN A 31 22.76 11.46 51.79
N THR A 32 22.17 11.92 52.90
CA THR A 32 20.78 12.35 52.99
C THR A 32 20.41 13.48 52.02
N PHE A 33 21.38 14.30 51.58
CA PHE A 33 21.12 15.45 50.69
C PHE A 33 21.42 15.19 49.21
N THR A 34 22.42 14.37 48.90
CA THR A 34 22.87 14.12 47.52
C THR A 34 22.45 12.75 46.99
N TYR A 35 21.90 11.89 47.85
CA TYR A 35 21.56 10.49 47.59
C TYR A 35 22.72 9.61 47.13
N GLU A 36 23.92 10.17 47.00
CA GLU A 36 25.14 9.43 46.65
C GLU A 36 25.52 8.43 47.74
N ILE A 37 26.08 7.29 47.35
CA ILE A 37 26.62 6.33 48.32
C ILE A 37 27.92 6.90 48.92
N ALA A 38 27.90 7.16 50.22
CA ALA A 38 29.02 7.74 50.97
C ALA A 38 30.05 6.67 51.36
N SER A 39 29.60 5.48 51.81
CA SER A 39 30.49 4.39 52.21
C SER A 39 29.83 3.01 52.18
N ILE A 40 30.61 1.98 51.87
CA ILE A 40 30.24 0.55 51.97
C ILE A 40 30.85 -0.08 53.24
N ASN A 41 30.27 -1.19 53.73
CA ASN A 41 30.75 -1.91 54.93
C ASN A 41 32.26 -2.27 54.86
N ASP A 42 32.98 -2.09 55.97
CA ASP A 42 34.43 -2.29 56.09
C ASP A 42 34.87 -3.76 56.03
N GLY A 43 33.96 -4.72 56.20
CA GLY A 43 34.25 -6.17 56.13
C GLY A 43 34.19 -6.80 54.73
N GLN A 44 33.95 -6.01 53.68
CA GLN A 44 33.85 -6.50 52.30
C GLN A 44 35.22 -6.58 51.62
N ASP A 45 35.47 -7.65 50.87
CA ASP A 45 36.68 -7.76 50.04
C ASP A 45 36.54 -6.87 48.79
N ILE A 46 37.28 -5.76 48.81
CA ILE A 46 37.28 -4.75 47.74
C ILE A 46 37.77 -5.34 46.42
N ASN A 47 38.76 -6.24 46.43
CA ASN A 47 39.30 -6.77 45.19
C ASN A 47 38.30 -7.69 44.50
N THR A 48 37.58 -8.50 45.30
CA THR A 48 36.48 -9.34 44.82
C THR A 48 35.32 -8.46 44.32
N LEU A 49 34.92 -7.44 45.08
CA LEU A 49 33.85 -6.50 44.70
C LEU A 49 34.13 -5.77 43.38
N ILE A 50 35.36 -5.33 43.16
CA ILE A 50 35.78 -4.63 41.93
C ILE A 50 35.86 -5.61 40.76
N THR A 51 36.27 -6.85 41.00
CA THR A 51 36.24 -7.92 39.99
C THR A 51 34.82 -8.19 39.52
N ASP A 52 33.89 -8.34 40.46
CA ASP A 52 32.48 -8.59 40.16
C ASP A 52 31.84 -7.39 39.44
N PHE A 53 32.16 -6.16 39.84
CA PHE A 53 31.71 -4.96 39.15
C PHE A 53 32.21 -4.89 37.69
N LYS A 54 33.49 -5.18 37.46
CA LYS A 54 34.04 -5.21 36.09
C LYS A 54 33.40 -6.30 35.23
N GLN A 55 33.09 -7.45 35.84
CA GLN A 55 32.35 -8.51 35.16
C GLN A 55 30.92 -8.06 34.81
N TYR A 56 30.22 -7.43 35.75
CA TYR A 56 28.89 -6.83 35.53
C TYR A 56 28.89 -5.81 34.40
N GLU A 57 29.87 -4.90 34.36
CA GLU A 57 30.00 -3.95 33.24
C GLU A 57 30.24 -4.66 31.91
N SER A 58 31.10 -5.69 31.89
CA SER A 58 31.33 -6.48 30.67
C SER A 58 30.06 -7.19 30.19
N ASP A 59 29.24 -7.70 31.11
CA ASP A 59 27.99 -8.39 30.79
C ASP A 59 26.92 -7.42 30.29
N LEU A 60 26.80 -6.24 30.91
CA LEU A 60 25.94 -5.16 30.40
C LEU A 60 26.32 -4.75 28.97
N GLN A 61 27.62 -4.65 28.67
CA GLN A 61 28.07 -4.30 27.32
C GLN A 61 27.76 -5.42 26.33
N ARG A 62 27.95 -6.70 26.73
CA ARG A 62 27.54 -7.85 25.91
C ARG A 62 26.04 -7.83 25.63
N ASP A 63 25.21 -7.60 26.64
CA ASP A 63 23.75 -7.55 26.50
C ASP A 63 23.29 -6.43 25.57
N LYS A 64 23.92 -5.24 25.66
CA LYS A 64 23.64 -4.14 24.72
C LYS A 64 23.95 -4.53 23.28
N VAL A 65 25.12 -5.11 23.05
CA VAL A 65 25.54 -5.55 21.70
C VAL A 65 24.63 -6.68 21.19
N LEU A 66 24.19 -7.60 22.05
CA LEU A 66 23.25 -8.66 21.68
C LEU A 66 21.89 -8.07 21.29
N LYS A 67 21.32 -7.17 22.08
CA LYS A 67 20.05 -6.49 21.78
C LYS A 67 20.12 -5.67 20.49
N GLU A 68 21.24 -4.99 20.24
CA GLU A 68 21.45 -4.24 19.01
C GLU A 68 21.53 -5.19 17.79
N LYS A 69 22.26 -6.29 17.90
CA LYS A 69 22.30 -7.33 16.85
C LYS A 69 20.94 -7.95 16.59
N GLU A 70 20.17 -8.26 17.63
CA GLU A 70 18.80 -8.78 17.50
C GLU A 70 17.88 -7.75 16.83
N ALA A 71 17.98 -6.48 17.21
CA ALA A 71 17.22 -5.40 16.57
C ALA A 71 17.60 -5.22 15.09
N ASP A 72 18.88 -5.31 14.76
CA ASP A 72 19.36 -5.25 13.38
C ASP A 72 18.91 -6.44 12.55
N GLN A 73 18.96 -7.65 13.14
CA GLN A 73 18.44 -8.87 12.50
C GLN A 73 16.93 -8.77 12.24
N GLU A 74 16.17 -8.25 13.20
CA GLU A 74 14.73 -8.07 13.07
C GLU A 74 14.41 -7.01 12.01
N ARG A 75 15.13 -5.88 11.99
CA ARG A 75 14.98 -4.87 10.92
C ARG A 75 15.28 -5.45 9.54
N ALA A 76 16.37 -6.20 9.41
CA ALA A 76 16.74 -6.85 8.16
C ALA A 76 15.71 -7.91 7.73
N ARG A 77 15.07 -8.58 8.68
CA ARG A 77 13.97 -9.52 8.41
C ARG A 77 12.72 -8.78 7.93
N GLN A 78 12.33 -7.71 8.61
CA GLN A 78 11.19 -6.87 8.23
C GLN A 78 11.38 -6.24 6.85
N GLU A 79 12.59 -5.76 6.54
CA GLU A 79 12.93 -5.24 5.22
C GLU A 79 12.79 -6.31 4.14
N LYS A 80 13.32 -7.52 4.37
CA LYS A 80 13.15 -8.65 3.45
C LYS A 80 11.70 -9.06 3.25
N GLU A 81 10.90 -9.10 4.32
CA GLU A 81 9.47 -9.42 4.26
C GLU A 81 8.70 -8.34 3.49
N ALA A 82 9.01 -7.06 3.73
CA ALA A 82 8.43 -5.93 2.99
C ALA A 82 8.81 -5.96 1.51
N ASP A 83 10.06 -6.27 1.17
CA ASP A 83 10.53 -6.41 -0.22
C ASP A 83 9.87 -7.60 -0.92
N GLN A 84 9.71 -8.73 -0.23
CA GLN A 84 8.99 -9.89 -0.75
C GLN A 84 7.51 -9.59 -1.01
N GLU A 85 6.85 -8.88 -0.10
CA GLU A 85 5.46 -8.49 -0.28
C GLU A 85 5.29 -7.48 -1.41
N ARG A 86 6.19 -6.49 -1.53
CA ARG A 86 6.23 -5.57 -2.67
C ARG A 86 6.40 -6.32 -4.00
N ALA A 87 7.38 -7.22 -4.08
CA ALA A 87 7.61 -8.02 -5.27
C ALA A 87 6.40 -8.91 -5.62
N ARG A 88 5.71 -9.44 -4.60
CA ARG A 88 4.47 -10.23 -4.79
C ARG A 88 3.33 -9.37 -5.32
N GLN A 89 3.16 -8.16 -4.79
CA GLN A 89 2.14 -7.21 -5.25
C GLN A 89 2.43 -6.74 -6.67
N GLU A 90 3.68 -6.43 -6.99
CA GLU A 90 4.11 -6.07 -8.34
C GLU A 90 3.84 -7.19 -9.34
N LYS A 91 4.18 -8.44 -8.98
CA LYS A 91 3.87 -9.60 -9.80
C LYS A 91 2.37 -9.78 -9.99
N ALA A 92 1.58 -9.71 -8.91
CA ALA A 92 0.12 -9.84 -8.99
C ALA A 92 -0.51 -8.72 -9.84
N ALA A 93 0.01 -7.50 -9.77
CA ALA A 93 -0.42 -6.38 -10.61
C ALA A 93 -0.08 -6.61 -12.09
N LEU A 94 1.10 -7.17 -12.38
CA LEU A 94 1.50 -7.55 -13.75
C LEU A 94 0.60 -8.66 -14.30
N ASP A 95 0.42 -9.74 -13.54
CA ASP A 95 -0.43 -10.88 -13.91
C ASP A 95 -1.87 -10.40 -14.18
N LYS A 96 -2.41 -9.52 -13.32
CA LYS A 96 -3.73 -8.89 -13.52
C LYS A 96 -3.77 -8.06 -14.81
N LYS A 97 -2.75 -7.23 -15.05
CA LYS A 97 -2.67 -6.39 -16.26
C LYS A 97 -2.63 -7.23 -17.53
N GLU A 98 -1.86 -8.32 -17.52
CA GLU A 98 -1.80 -9.27 -18.64
C GLU A 98 -3.15 -9.97 -18.85
N ALA A 99 -3.80 -10.43 -17.79
CA ALA A 99 -5.11 -11.05 -17.86
C ALA A 99 -6.16 -10.11 -18.50
N LEU A 100 -6.25 -8.86 -18.04
CA LEU A 100 -7.16 -7.85 -18.60
C LEU A 100 -6.86 -7.52 -20.06
N ALA A 101 -5.58 -7.47 -20.43
CA ALA A 101 -5.17 -7.26 -21.81
C ALA A 101 -5.64 -8.40 -22.73
N ASN A 102 -5.61 -9.63 -22.22
CA ASN A 102 -5.99 -10.85 -22.95
C ASN A 102 -7.50 -11.11 -22.99
N ILE A 103 -8.32 -10.39 -22.22
CA ILE A 103 -9.79 -10.50 -22.33
C ILE A 103 -10.24 -10.06 -23.72
N LEU A 104 -10.83 -11.01 -24.45
CA LEU A 104 -11.40 -10.76 -25.78
C LEU A 104 -12.76 -10.07 -25.66
N ILE A 105 -13.03 -9.13 -26.55
CA ILE A 105 -14.29 -8.40 -26.60
C ILE A 105 -14.82 -8.42 -28.03
N THR A 106 -16.13 -8.66 -28.16
CA THR A 106 -16.83 -8.57 -29.44
C THR A 106 -18.24 -8.03 -29.25
N SER A 107 -18.74 -7.29 -30.24
CA SER A 107 -20.16 -6.94 -30.34
C SER A 107 -21.02 -8.09 -30.86
N GLY A 108 -20.42 -9.13 -31.45
CA GLY A 108 -21.09 -10.36 -31.85
C GLY A 108 -21.38 -11.29 -30.66
N PHE A 109 -21.99 -12.45 -30.92
CA PHE A 109 -22.36 -13.41 -29.87
C PHE A 109 -21.41 -14.61 -29.74
N ASN A 110 -20.32 -14.66 -30.52
CA ASN A 110 -19.34 -15.73 -30.53
C ASN A 110 -17.94 -15.22 -30.95
N PHE A 111 -16.94 -16.08 -30.77
CA PHE A 111 -15.59 -15.93 -31.33
C PHE A 111 -15.28 -17.14 -32.23
N ASP A 112 -14.95 -16.89 -33.49
CA ASP A 112 -14.62 -17.97 -34.42
C ASP A 112 -13.36 -18.72 -33.97
N GLY A 113 -13.43 -20.06 -34.02
CA GLY A 113 -12.35 -20.92 -33.53
C GLY A 113 -12.33 -21.12 -32.00
N TYR A 114 -13.34 -20.61 -31.29
CA TYR A 114 -13.55 -20.84 -29.86
C TYR A 114 -14.92 -21.43 -29.58
N THR A 115 -15.06 -22.09 -28.43
CA THR A 115 -16.31 -22.56 -27.87
C THR A 115 -16.55 -21.88 -26.53
N ILE A 116 -17.75 -21.34 -26.32
CA ILE A 116 -18.16 -20.81 -25.01
C ILE A 116 -18.45 -22.00 -24.09
N THR A 117 -17.72 -22.10 -22.99
CA THR A 117 -17.88 -23.19 -22.00
C THR A 117 -18.65 -22.75 -20.76
N LYS A 118 -18.76 -21.45 -20.50
CA LYS A 118 -19.54 -20.90 -19.38
C LYS A 118 -20.05 -19.49 -19.68
N TYR A 119 -21.29 -19.22 -19.28
CA TYR A 119 -21.85 -17.88 -19.18
C TYR A 119 -21.87 -17.48 -17.70
N SER A 120 -21.20 -16.37 -17.35
CA SER A 120 -21.07 -15.93 -15.96
C SER A 120 -21.94 -14.72 -15.60
N GLY A 121 -22.69 -14.19 -16.57
CA GLY A 121 -23.71 -13.17 -16.35
C GLY A 121 -23.52 -11.90 -17.18
N TYR A 122 -24.50 -11.02 -17.06
CA TYR A 122 -24.50 -9.69 -17.66
C TYR A 122 -23.66 -8.73 -16.80
N ILE A 123 -22.82 -7.93 -17.44
CA ILE A 123 -21.92 -6.97 -16.81
C ILE A 123 -21.99 -5.63 -17.55
N SER A 124 -21.65 -4.56 -16.83
CA SER A 124 -21.50 -3.22 -17.39
C SER A 124 -20.20 -2.58 -16.95
N GLY A 125 -19.77 -1.55 -17.68
CA GLY A 125 -18.77 -0.59 -17.25
C GLY A 125 -19.22 0.81 -17.65
N ASP A 126 -18.96 1.80 -16.82
CA ASP A 126 -19.61 3.10 -16.87
C ASP A 126 -18.58 4.22 -16.78
N ASP A 127 -18.76 5.29 -17.54
CA ASP A 127 -18.00 6.51 -17.30
C ASP A 127 -18.80 7.75 -17.73
N ALA A 128 -18.50 8.89 -17.12
CA ALA A 128 -19.16 10.15 -17.41
C ALA A 128 -18.19 11.33 -17.43
N VAL A 129 -18.48 12.30 -18.30
CA VAL A 129 -17.69 13.53 -18.46
C VAL A 129 -18.58 14.75 -18.45
N GLN A 130 -18.09 15.83 -17.84
CA GLN A 130 -18.74 17.12 -17.88
C GLN A 130 -18.12 17.99 -18.98
N VAL A 131 -18.97 18.68 -19.75
CA VAL A 131 -18.55 19.57 -20.84
C VAL A 131 -19.15 20.95 -20.59
N GLU A 132 -18.27 21.92 -20.37
CA GLU A 132 -18.64 23.32 -20.16
C GLU A 132 -19.49 23.89 -21.30
N ARG A 133 -20.46 24.74 -20.97
CA ARG A 133 -21.31 25.37 -21.99
C ARG A 133 -20.55 26.49 -22.69
N GLY A 134 -20.57 26.46 -24.03
CA GLY A 134 -20.04 27.56 -24.84
C GLY A 134 -18.51 27.75 -24.77
N ARG A 135 -17.75 26.86 -24.10
CA ARG A 135 -16.28 26.85 -24.12
C ARG A 135 -15.77 25.48 -24.56
N SER A 136 -14.82 25.51 -25.49
CA SER A 136 -14.07 24.32 -25.92
C SER A 136 -13.26 23.76 -24.75
N PHE A 137 -13.40 22.46 -24.45
CA PHE A 137 -12.53 21.74 -23.52
C PHE A 137 -11.11 21.71 -24.11
N LEU A 138 -10.10 22.12 -23.33
CA LEU A 138 -8.67 22.16 -23.67
C LEU A 138 -8.16 23.33 -24.54
N GLY A 139 -8.50 24.58 -24.21
CA GLY A 139 -7.65 25.74 -24.58
C GLY A 139 -7.58 26.12 -26.07
N TYR A 140 -8.32 25.47 -26.95
CA TYR A 140 -8.44 25.90 -28.34
C TYR A 140 -9.55 26.95 -28.47
N GLY A 141 -9.14 28.21 -28.47
CA GLY A 141 -9.99 29.33 -28.86
C GLY A 141 -10.63 29.06 -30.22
N GLY A 142 -11.97 29.01 -30.23
CA GLY A 142 -12.80 29.05 -31.42
C GLY A 142 -12.44 28.06 -32.53
N LYS A 143 -12.92 26.81 -32.43
CA LYS A 143 -13.52 26.01 -33.53
C LYS A 143 -13.93 24.63 -33.00
N ASN A 144 -15.15 24.22 -33.35
CA ASN A 144 -15.77 22.89 -33.27
C ASN A 144 -16.02 22.26 -31.89
N MET A 145 -17.15 22.62 -31.24
CA MET A 145 -17.70 21.90 -30.07
C MET A 145 -17.84 20.38 -30.29
N GLY A 146 -18.09 19.96 -31.52
CA GLY A 146 -18.15 18.55 -31.89
C GLY A 146 -16.83 17.80 -31.69
N GLU A 147 -15.68 18.42 -32.00
CA GLU A 147 -14.37 17.78 -31.83
C GLU A 147 -14.03 17.57 -30.36
N GLY A 148 -14.28 18.59 -29.52
CA GLY A 148 -14.10 18.49 -28.07
C GLY A 148 -14.98 17.41 -27.45
N LEU A 149 -16.26 17.34 -27.85
CA LEU A 149 -17.16 16.28 -27.39
C LEU A 149 -16.68 14.89 -27.85
N MET A 150 -16.30 14.72 -29.12
CA MET A 150 -15.83 13.43 -29.63
C MET A 150 -14.55 12.98 -28.92
N ALA A 151 -13.64 13.90 -28.59
CA ALA A 151 -12.46 13.59 -27.79
C ALA A 151 -12.84 13.07 -26.40
N SER A 152 -13.79 13.73 -25.72
CA SER A 152 -14.30 13.28 -24.43
C SER A 152 -15.00 11.92 -24.52
N LEU A 153 -15.81 11.66 -25.56
CA LEU A 153 -16.46 10.37 -25.81
C LEU A 153 -15.46 9.23 -26.04
N VAL A 154 -14.28 9.50 -26.61
CA VAL A 154 -13.22 8.50 -26.74
C VAL A 154 -12.65 8.12 -25.38
N VAL A 155 -12.47 9.09 -24.49
CA VAL A 155 -11.96 8.84 -23.13
C VAL A 155 -12.96 7.99 -22.34
N ILE A 156 -14.21 8.44 -22.25
CA ILE A 156 -15.21 7.73 -21.44
C ILE A 156 -15.50 6.33 -21.96
N ARG A 157 -15.49 6.10 -23.28
CA ARG A 157 -15.61 4.75 -23.85
C ARG A 157 -14.48 3.82 -23.45
N ARG A 158 -13.24 4.33 -23.42
CA ARG A 158 -12.07 3.53 -23.05
C ARG A 158 -12.14 3.15 -21.58
N ASN A 159 -12.59 4.06 -20.73
CA ASN A 159 -12.76 3.81 -19.30
C ASN A 159 -13.89 2.82 -19.05
N ALA A 160 -15.06 3.00 -19.68
CA ALA A 160 -16.17 2.06 -19.61
C ALA A 160 -15.77 0.65 -20.09
N LEU A 161 -14.99 0.53 -21.18
CA LEU A 161 -14.44 -0.76 -21.62
C LEU A 161 -13.45 -1.35 -20.62
N ALA A 162 -12.63 -0.52 -19.96
CA ALA A 162 -11.69 -0.99 -18.95
C ALA A 162 -12.43 -1.54 -17.73
N GLU A 163 -13.47 -0.85 -17.26
CA GLU A 163 -14.32 -1.32 -16.18
C GLU A 163 -15.09 -2.59 -16.55
N LEU A 164 -15.62 -2.67 -17.78
CA LEU A 164 -16.25 -3.89 -18.29
C LEU A 164 -15.28 -5.09 -18.27
N LYS A 165 -14.01 -4.89 -18.64
CA LYS A 165 -12.97 -5.93 -18.54
C LYS A 165 -12.67 -6.32 -17.11
N GLU A 166 -12.61 -5.35 -16.20
CA GLU A 166 -12.43 -5.61 -14.76
C GLU A 166 -13.59 -6.42 -14.19
N ALA A 167 -14.84 -6.10 -14.56
CA ALA A 167 -16.02 -6.87 -14.18
C ALA A 167 -15.96 -8.31 -14.71
N ALA A 168 -15.56 -8.50 -15.97
CA ALA A 168 -15.36 -9.84 -16.54
C ALA A 168 -14.25 -10.62 -15.82
N TYR A 169 -13.12 -9.96 -15.52
CA TYR A 169 -12.01 -10.54 -14.77
C TYR A 169 -12.41 -10.98 -13.37
N ALA A 170 -13.19 -10.16 -12.65
CA ALA A 170 -13.70 -10.46 -11.32
C ALA A 170 -14.61 -11.70 -11.30
N LEU A 171 -15.31 -11.98 -12.40
CA LEU A 171 -16.11 -13.20 -12.60
C LEU A 171 -15.28 -14.42 -13.05
N GLY A 172 -13.97 -14.25 -13.25
CA GLY A 172 -13.07 -15.29 -13.77
C GLY A 172 -13.27 -15.58 -15.25
N CYS A 173 -13.85 -14.64 -16.00
CA CYS A 173 -14.08 -14.76 -17.43
C CYS A 173 -12.88 -14.27 -18.24
N ASN A 174 -12.68 -14.87 -19.42
CA ASN A 174 -11.62 -14.51 -20.35
C ASN A 174 -12.14 -13.84 -21.63
N ALA A 175 -13.46 -13.63 -21.75
CA ALA A 175 -14.04 -12.90 -22.85
C ALA A 175 -15.40 -12.24 -22.50
N VAL A 176 -15.79 -11.25 -23.30
CA VAL A 176 -17.10 -10.59 -23.25
C VAL A 176 -17.69 -10.58 -24.65
N ILE A 177 -18.94 -11.01 -24.77
CA ILE A 177 -19.70 -11.04 -26.02
C ILE A 177 -20.92 -10.12 -25.93
N GLY A 178 -21.47 -9.76 -27.10
CA GLY A 178 -22.67 -8.95 -27.22
C GLY A 178 -22.46 -7.54 -26.68
N VAL A 179 -21.25 -6.99 -26.87
CA VAL A 179 -20.94 -5.66 -26.35
C VAL A 179 -21.65 -4.56 -27.14
N ASP A 180 -22.38 -3.72 -26.42
CA ASP A 180 -23.00 -2.49 -26.91
C ASP A 180 -22.58 -1.29 -26.05
N PHE A 181 -22.90 -0.09 -26.55
CA PHE A 181 -22.68 1.16 -25.81
C PHE A 181 -23.94 1.99 -25.82
N ASP A 182 -24.43 2.31 -24.62
CA ASP A 182 -25.51 3.26 -24.40
C ASP A 182 -24.93 4.62 -24.02
N TYR A 183 -25.52 5.69 -24.54
CA TYR A 183 -25.11 7.06 -24.22
C TYR A 183 -26.27 7.81 -23.59
N ILE A 184 -26.00 8.49 -22.48
CA ILE A 184 -26.96 9.34 -21.80
C ILE A 184 -26.40 10.77 -21.78
N THR A 185 -27.22 11.74 -22.13
CA THR A 185 -26.88 13.16 -21.99
C THR A 185 -27.78 13.79 -20.95
N LEU A 186 -27.19 14.51 -19.99
CA LEU A 186 -27.91 15.34 -19.05
C LEU A 186 -27.64 16.82 -19.35
N ASP A 187 -28.71 17.60 -19.29
CA ASP A 187 -28.73 19.05 -19.48
C ASP A 187 -29.15 19.73 -18.16
N PRO A 188 -28.27 19.74 -17.13
CA PRO A 188 -28.64 20.22 -15.81
C PRO A 188 -28.79 21.74 -15.77
N GLN A 189 -29.84 22.20 -15.10
CA GLN A 189 -30.11 23.61 -14.84
C GLN A 189 -30.65 23.81 -13.42
N THR A 190 -30.31 24.93 -12.80
CA THR A 190 -30.81 25.34 -11.48
C THR A 190 -31.43 26.72 -11.54
N HIS A 191 -32.56 26.90 -10.88
CA HIS A 191 -33.17 28.22 -10.73
C HIS A 191 -32.52 28.94 -9.55
N ASP A 192 -31.90 30.09 -9.82
CA ASP A 192 -31.35 30.94 -8.77
C ASP A 192 -32.48 31.79 -8.16
N VAL A 193 -32.91 31.38 -6.97
CA VAL A 193 -34.00 32.00 -6.22
C VAL A 193 -33.66 33.45 -5.80
N LEU A 194 -32.37 33.81 -5.71
CA LEU A 194 -31.92 35.13 -5.29
C LEU A 194 -31.70 36.08 -6.48
N ALA A 195 -31.21 35.56 -7.61
CA ALA A 195 -30.93 36.33 -8.81
C ALA A 195 -32.09 36.37 -9.83
N GLY A 196 -33.15 35.59 -9.62
CA GLY A 196 -34.33 35.55 -10.49
C GLY A 196 -34.09 34.95 -11.88
N GLY A 197 -33.05 34.12 -12.02
CA GLY A 197 -32.56 33.59 -13.30
C GLY A 197 -32.40 32.07 -13.32
N THR A 198 -32.24 31.50 -14.52
CA THR A 198 -31.85 30.11 -14.69
C THR A 198 -30.34 30.03 -14.90
N THR A 199 -29.66 29.27 -14.04
CA THR A 199 -28.25 28.97 -14.16
C THR A 199 -28.09 27.61 -14.83
N TYR A 200 -27.43 27.61 -15.98
CA TYR A 200 -27.15 26.41 -16.75
C TYR A 200 -25.82 25.81 -16.31
N GLN A 201 -25.83 24.56 -15.83
CA GLN A 201 -24.64 23.81 -15.44
C GLN A 201 -24.02 23.09 -16.65
N PRO A 202 -22.74 22.65 -16.61
CA PRO A 202 -22.12 21.89 -17.70
C PRO A 202 -22.98 20.71 -18.17
N TYR A 203 -22.91 20.38 -19.46
CA TYR A 203 -23.52 19.15 -19.97
C TYR A 203 -22.83 17.94 -19.34
N VAL A 204 -23.58 16.89 -19.03
CA VAL A 204 -23.01 15.61 -18.60
C VAL A 204 -23.26 14.57 -19.68
N PHE A 205 -22.21 13.91 -20.14
CA PHE A 205 -22.30 12.78 -21.06
C PHE A 205 -21.84 11.54 -20.32
N GLY A 206 -22.76 10.59 -20.15
CA GLY A 206 -22.47 9.25 -19.65
C GLY A 206 -22.41 8.25 -20.80
N VAL A 207 -21.55 7.24 -20.65
CA VAL A 207 -21.55 6.05 -21.48
C VAL A 207 -21.58 4.82 -20.58
N THR A 208 -22.38 3.85 -20.97
CA THR A 208 -22.42 2.51 -20.38
C THR A 208 -22.05 1.52 -21.47
N ALA A 209 -21.03 0.71 -21.23
CA ALA A 209 -20.71 -0.44 -22.06
C ALA A 209 -21.34 -1.68 -21.41
N ASN A 210 -22.22 -2.40 -22.10
CA ASN A 210 -22.79 -3.64 -21.57
C ASN A 210 -22.24 -4.86 -22.29
N GLY A 211 -22.40 -6.04 -21.70
CA GLY A 211 -22.12 -7.30 -22.37
C GLY A 211 -22.32 -8.51 -21.46
N ASN A 212 -22.10 -9.71 -22.01
CA ASN A 212 -22.12 -10.95 -21.25
C ASN A 212 -20.72 -11.49 -21.05
N ALA A 213 -20.32 -11.68 -19.79
CA ALA A 213 -19.05 -12.27 -19.43
C ALA A 213 -19.10 -13.79 -19.65
N VAL A 214 -18.13 -14.33 -20.39
CA VAL A 214 -18.08 -15.75 -20.75
C VAL A 214 -16.68 -16.33 -20.56
N ILE A 215 -16.62 -17.64 -20.37
CA ILE A 215 -15.39 -18.42 -20.52
C ILE A 215 -15.41 -19.06 -21.90
N ILE A 216 -14.35 -18.84 -22.67
CA ILE A 216 -14.13 -19.45 -23.97
C ILE A 216 -12.88 -20.35 -23.96
N GLU A 217 -12.95 -21.43 -24.72
CA GLU A 217 -11.83 -22.34 -24.97
C GLU A 217 -11.57 -22.45 -26.47
N LYS A 218 -10.30 -22.52 -26.86
CA LYS A 218 -9.93 -22.66 -28.27
C LYS A 218 -10.32 -24.05 -28.77
N ASN A 219 -10.96 -24.11 -29.94
CA ASN A 219 -11.35 -25.37 -30.55
C ASN A 219 -10.09 -26.21 -30.86
N LYS A 220 -10.13 -27.50 -30.55
CA LYS A 220 -9.04 -28.42 -30.92
C LYS A 220 -8.99 -28.52 -32.44
N THR A 221 -7.88 -28.12 -33.05
CA THR A 221 -7.63 -28.42 -34.46
C THR A 221 -7.53 -29.92 -34.60
N ILE A 222 -8.49 -30.56 -35.27
CA ILE A 222 -8.32 -31.94 -35.71
C ILE A 222 -7.34 -31.87 -36.88
N GLU A 223 -6.05 -32.05 -36.60
CA GLU A 223 -5.08 -32.41 -37.62
C GLU A 223 -5.47 -33.80 -38.13
N ASN A 224 -6.30 -33.84 -39.18
CA ASN A 224 -6.46 -35.04 -39.99
C ASN A 224 -5.09 -35.31 -40.62
N LYS A 225 -4.31 -36.19 -40.00
CA LYS A 225 -3.18 -36.85 -40.65
C LYS A 225 -3.76 -37.66 -41.81
N ILE A 226 -3.58 -37.13 -43.02
CA ILE A 226 -3.75 -37.86 -44.29
C ILE A 226 -2.54 -38.77 -44.46
#